data_AF-A0A5E7LA82-F1
#
_entry.id   AF-A0A5E7LA82-F1
#
_cell.length_a   1.000
_cell.length_b   1.000
_cell.length_c   1.000
_cell.angle_alpha   90.00
_cell.angle_beta   90.00
_cell.angle_gamma   90.00
#
_symmetry.space_group_name_H-M   'P 1'
#
loop_
_entity.id
_entity.type
_entity.pdbx_description
1 polymer ?
#
loop_
_entity_poly.entity_id
_entity_poly.type
_entity_poly.pdbx_seq_one_letter_code
_entity_poly.pdbx_strand_id
1 'polypeptide(L)'
;MSKTSKPTISQHFVNLGAPLRNVLNSWGAVSADGAVILRVWADERRQFDSRWFRVLANPAWNTSVGYPERLSHIDSIRAGSKGYMVVLTAVDPKAQPRKIGHFNPDVFIPIGEVLTTPDGVVWGECLPTVDTIRPGA
;
A
#
# COMPACT_ATOMS: atom_id res chain seq x y z
N MET A 1 -7.39 -32.07 8.82
CA MET A 1 -6.87 -31.07 7.86
C MET A 1 -7.31 -29.70 8.34
N SER A 2 -6.43 -28.94 8.98
CA SER A 2 -6.78 -27.60 9.47
C SER A 2 -6.92 -26.66 8.27
N LYS A 3 -8.12 -26.12 8.05
CA LYS A 3 -8.33 -24.98 7.15
C LYS A 3 -7.57 -23.80 7.74
N THR A 4 -6.35 -23.54 7.26
CA THR A 4 -5.68 -22.28 7.59
C THR A 4 -6.45 -21.17 6.88
N SER A 5 -7.30 -20.45 7.61
CA SER A 5 -7.97 -19.27 7.08
C SER A 5 -6.92 -18.24 6.69
N LYS A 6 -7.03 -17.64 5.50
CA LYS A 6 -6.19 -16.49 5.13
C LYS A 6 -6.36 -15.38 6.18
N PRO A 7 -5.28 -14.72 6.61
CA PRO A 7 -5.37 -13.66 7.61
C PRO A 7 -6.23 -12.52 7.08
N THR A 8 -6.94 -11.83 7.97
CA THR A 8 -7.54 -10.53 7.64
C THR A 8 -6.44 -9.53 7.30
N ILE A 9 -6.77 -8.46 6.59
CA ILE A 9 -5.78 -7.42 6.27
C ILE A 9 -5.16 -6.82 7.53
N SER A 10 -5.92 -6.62 8.60
CA SER A 10 -5.40 -6.12 9.87
C SER A 10 -4.44 -7.10 10.53
N GLN A 11 -4.80 -8.40 10.57
CA GLN A 11 -3.93 -9.43 11.12
C GLN A 11 -2.65 -9.59 10.29
N HIS A 12 -2.73 -9.43 8.97
CA HIS A 12 -1.56 -9.46 8.12
C HIS A 12 -0.56 -8.36 8.47
N PHE A 13 -1.02 -7.12 8.69
CA PHE A 13 -0.18 -6.01 9.13
C PHE A 13 0.42 -6.23 10.52
N VAL A 14 -0.30 -6.88 11.43
CA VAL A 14 0.25 -7.32 12.73
C VAL A 14 1.38 -8.34 12.53
N ASN A 15 1.17 -9.35 11.67
CA ASN A 15 2.18 -10.37 11.39
C ASN A 15 3.44 -9.80 10.73
N LEU A 16 3.31 -8.68 10.02
CA LEU A 16 4.42 -7.93 9.42
C LEU A 16 5.17 -7.04 10.42
N GLY A 17 4.75 -6.99 11.69
CA GLY A 17 5.34 -6.08 12.68
C GLY A 17 5.03 -4.61 12.41
N ALA A 18 3.96 -4.33 11.66
CA ALA A 18 3.53 -2.99 11.27
C ALA A 18 2.02 -2.83 11.50
N PRO A 19 1.52 -2.89 12.75
CA PRO A 19 0.08 -2.82 13.01
C PRO A 19 -0.51 -1.50 12.50
N LEU A 20 -1.67 -1.59 11.84
CA LEU A 20 -2.42 -0.41 11.42
C LEU A 20 -2.85 0.39 12.66
N ARG A 21 -2.57 1.70 12.66
CA ARG A 21 -2.99 2.60 13.74
C ARG A 21 -4.51 2.64 13.92
N ASN A 22 -5.26 2.61 12.82
CA ASN A 22 -6.71 2.46 12.79
C ASN A 22 -7.12 1.50 11.67
N VAL A 23 -7.68 0.34 12.02
CA VAL A 23 -8.02 -0.70 11.04
C VAL A 23 -8.99 -0.21 9.94
N LEU A 24 -9.93 0.68 10.29
CA LEU A 24 -10.93 1.20 9.36
C LEU A 24 -10.35 2.23 8.40
N ASN A 25 -9.50 3.13 8.91
CA ASN A 25 -9.10 4.34 8.19
C ASN A 25 -7.63 4.35 7.75
N SER A 26 -6.73 3.62 8.40
CA SER A 26 -5.30 3.61 8.07
C SER A 26 -5.06 2.83 6.81
N TRP A 27 -4.52 3.48 5.79
CA TRP A 27 -4.22 2.86 4.51
C TRP A 27 -2.86 2.17 4.47
N GLY A 28 -2.07 2.25 5.52
CA GLY A 28 -0.75 1.64 5.61
C GLY A 28 -0.23 1.76 7.03
N ALA A 29 0.99 1.29 7.26
CA ALA A 29 1.68 1.39 8.53
C ALA A 29 3.19 1.47 8.32
N VAL A 30 3.89 1.77 9.39
CA VAL A 30 5.35 1.72 9.47
C VAL A 30 5.72 0.52 10.34
N SER A 31 6.65 -0.32 9.88
CA SER A 31 7.23 -1.41 10.66
C SER A 31 8.24 -0.89 11.68
N ALA A 32 8.60 -1.74 12.64
CA ALA A 32 9.56 -1.37 13.70
C ALA A 32 10.94 -0.93 13.17
N ASP A 33 11.37 -1.42 11.99
CA ASP A 33 12.61 -1.05 11.32
C ASP A 33 12.47 0.17 10.38
N GLY A 34 11.32 0.83 10.39
CA GLY A 34 11.07 2.05 9.63
C GLY A 34 10.62 1.85 8.18
N ALA A 35 10.37 0.61 7.74
CA ALA A 35 9.79 0.38 6.43
C ALA A 35 8.31 0.77 6.39
N VAL A 36 7.89 1.39 5.29
CA VAL A 36 6.52 1.85 5.06
C VAL A 36 5.78 0.82 4.21
N ILE A 37 4.65 0.33 4.71
CA ILE A 37 3.83 -0.68 4.03
C ILE A 37 2.48 -0.05 3.71
N LEU A 38 2.19 0.08 2.41
CA LEU A 38 1.00 0.75 1.89
C LEU A 38 0.03 -0.24 1.27
N ARG A 39 -1.25 -0.12 1.60
CA ARG A 39 -2.33 -0.75 0.85
C ARG A 39 -2.57 0.06 -0.43
N VAL A 40 -2.68 -0.62 -1.57
CA VAL A 40 -2.98 0.01 -2.88
C VAL A 40 -3.99 -0.83 -3.64
N TRP A 41 -4.76 -0.21 -4.53
CA TRP A 41 -5.75 -0.93 -5.33
C TRP A 41 -5.12 -1.57 -6.58
N ALA A 42 -5.57 -2.79 -6.90
CA ALA A 42 -5.10 -3.57 -8.05
C ALA A 42 -5.44 -2.91 -9.40
N ASP A 43 -6.56 -2.21 -9.46
CA ASP A 43 -7.11 -1.54 -10.64
C ASP A 43 -6.58 -0.10 -10.84
N GLU A 44 -5.94 0.49 -9.82
CA GLU A 44 -5.34 1.83 -9.91
C GLU A 44 -3.87 1.74 -10.34
N ARG A 45 -3.66 1.29 -11.59
CA ARG A 45 -2.34 1.06 -12.18
C ARG A 45 -2.20 1.72 -13.54
N ARG A 46 -1.03 2.28 -13.84
CA ARG A 46 -0.72 2.90 -15.14
C ARG A 46 0.75 2.70 -15.51
N GLN A 47 1.08 2.78 -16.80
CA GLN A 47 2.48 2.88 -17.25
C GLN A 47 2.91 4.33 -17.44
N PHE A 48 4.12 4.63 -16.98
CA PHE A 48 4.89 5.83 -17.34
C PHE A 48 6.25 5.35 -17.85
N ASP A 49 6.63 5.76 -19.07
CA ASP A 49 7.89 5.37 -19.70
C ASP A 49 8.18 3.86 -19.64
N SER A 50 7.17 3.05 -19.99
CA SER A 50 7.19 1.56 -19.95
C SER A 50 7.34 0.93 -18.57
N ARG A 51 7.44 1.71 -17.49
CA ARG A 51 7.47 1.24 -16.09
C ARG A 51 6.07 1.26 -15.51
N TRP A 52 5.75 0.29 -14.64
CA TRP A 52 4.43 0.20 -14.02
C TRP A 52 4.37 0.98 -12.72
N PHE A 53 3.29 1.73 -12.52
CA PHE A 53 3.04 2.51 -11.32
C PHE A 53 1.65 2.26 -10.77
N ARG A 54 1.49 2.44 -9.46
CA ARG A 54 0.19 2.42 -8.76
C ARG A 54 -0.06 3.72 -8.00
N VAL A 55 -1.32 4.08 -7.85
CA VAL A 55 -1.72 5.26 -7.07
C VAL A 55 -1.38 5.03 -5.59
N LEU A 56 -0.62 5.95 -5.00
CA LEU A 56 -0.32 6.00 -3.58
C LEU A 56 -1.23 7.00 -2.84
N ALA A 57 -1.58 8.11 -3.49
CA ALA A 57 -2.53 9.11 -2.99
C ALA A 57 -3.19 9.85 -4.16
N ASN A 58 -4.45 10.23 -3.96
CA ASN A 58 -5.19 11.10 -4.87
C ASN A 58 -5.80 12.26 -4.05
N PRO A 59 -5.63 13.53 -4.48
CA PRO A 59 -6.22 14.69 -3.80
C PRO A 59 -7.73 14.60 -3.56
N ALA A 60 -8.46 13.86 -4.42
CA ALA A 60 -9.88 13.60 -4.24
C ALA A 60 -10.23 12.83 -2.96
N TRP A 61 -9.24 12.23 -2.28
CA TRP A 61 -9.43 11.48 -1.04
C TRP A 61 -9.15 12.31 0.22
N ASN A 62 -8.96 13.62 0.11
CA ASN A 62 -8.57 14.50 1.21
C ASN A 62 -9.56 14.55 2.39
N THR A 63 -10.82 14.17 2.18
CA THR A 63 -11.85 14.07 3.22
C THR A 63 -11.73 12.82 4.09
N SER A 64 -10.89 11.85 3.68
CA SER A 64 -10.61 10.66 4.49
C SER A 64 -9.74 10.97 5.68
N VAL A 65 -10.12 10.46 6.85
CA VAL A 65 -9.34 10.54 8.10
C VAL A 65 -7.93 9.94 7.95
N GLY A 66 -7.77 8.95 7.07
CA GLY A 66 -6.47 8.32 6.79
C GLY A 66 -5.58 9.09 5.82
N TYR A 67 -6.08 10.15 5.19
CA TYR A 67 -5.34 10.87 4.15
C TYR A 67 -4.07 11.57 4.67
N PRO A 68 -4.08 12.30 5.80
CA PRO A 68 -2.86 12.90 6.33
C PRO A 68 -1.79 11.87 6.69
N GLU A 69 -2.18 10.76 7.32
CA GLU A 69 -1.28 9.64 7.63
C GLU A 69 -0.66 9.04 6.36
N ARG A 70 -1.45 8.92 5.28
CA ARG A 70 -0.93 8.48 3.98
C ARG A 70 0.12 9.44 3.42
N LEU A 71 -0.09 10.75 3.51
CA LEU A 71 0.90 11.73 3.04
C LEU A 71 2.21 11.61 3.83
N SER A 72 2.14 11.49 5.15
CA SER A 72 3.34 11.27 5.98
C SER A 72 4.11 10.02 5.58
N HIS A 73 3.42 8.91 5.30
CA HIS A 73 4.05 7.69 4.79
C HIS A 73 4.76 7.91 3.44
N ILE A 74 4.13 8.64 2.51
CA ILE A 74 4.71 8.96 1.21
C ILE A 74 5.95 9.83 1.37
N ASP A 75 5.91 10.80 2.28
CA ASP A 75 7.05 11.68 2.56
C ASP A 75 8.22 10.89 3.17
N SER A 76 7.94 9.91 4.05
CA SER A 76 8.98 8.98 4.55
C SER A 76 9.64 8.18 3.43
N ILE A 77 8.86 7.68 2.46
CA ILE A 77 9.40 6.94 1.29
C ILE A 77 10.28 7.88 0.44
N ARG A 78 9.82 9.11 0.17
CA ARG A 78 10.61 10.12 -0.55
C ARG A 78 11.91 10.48 0.19
N ALA A 79 11.89 10.47 1.52
CA ALA A 79 13.06 10.69 2.35
C ALA A 79 14.00 9.48 2.44
N GLY A 80 13.69 8.37 1.76
CA GLY A 80 14.56 7.19 1.66
C GLY A 80 14.13 5.98 2.50
N SER A 81 12.99 6.05 3.19
CA SER A 81 12.44 4.87 3.87
C SER A 81 12.05 3.81 2.84
N LYS A 82 12.33 2.54 3.14
CA LYS A 82 11.89 1.43 2.26
C LYS A 82 10.37 1.44 2.17
N GLY A 83 9.82 1.42 0.95
CA GLY A 83 8.39 1.35 0.70
C GLY A 83 7.98 0.00 0.12
N TYR A 84 6.85 -0.54 0.57
CA TYR A 84 6.25 -1.76 0.03
C TYR A 84 4.75 -1.59 -0.19
N MET A 85 4.21 -2.22 -1.23
CA MET A 85 2.79 -2.26 -1.50
C MET A 85 2.21 -3.64 -1.20
N VAL A 86 1.10 -3.64 -0.47
CA VAL A 86 0.15 -4.76 -0.41
C VAL A 86 -0.99 -4.44 -1.37
N VAL A 87 -1.11 -5.24 -2.42
CA VAL A 87 -2.10 -5.02 -3.49
C VAL A 87 -3.45 -5.61 -3.10
N LEU A 88 -4.46 -4.76 -3.03
CA LEU A 88 -5.84 -5.12 -2.71
C LEU A 88 -6.67 -5.21 -3.99
N THR A 89 -7.45 -6.28 -4.10
CA THR A 89 -8.50 -6.41 -5.11
C THR A 89 -9.83 -6.01 -4.48
N ALA A 90 -10.54 -5.08 -5.10
CA ALA A 90 -11.87 -4.67 -4.65
C ALA A 90 -12.93 -5.74 -5.00
N VAL A 91 -13.97 -5.86 -4.16
CA VAL A 91 -15.18 -6.64 -4.52
C VAL A 91 -15.86 -6.04 -5.75
N ASP A 92 -15.99 -4.70 -5.75
CA ASP A 92 -16.45 -3.91 -6.89
C ASP A 92 -15.53 -2.67 -7.01
N PRO A 93 -14.75 -2.54 -8.10
CA PRO A 93 -13.87 -1.39 -8.30
C PRO A 93 -14.62 -0.07 -8.51
N LYS A 94 -15.90 -0.11 -8.87
CA LYS A 94 -16.74 1.09 -9.09
C LYS A 94 -17.45 1.56 -7.82
N ALA A 95 -17.48 0.76 -6.76
CA ALA A 95 -18.14 1.11 -5.51
C ALA A 95 -17.43 2.25 -4.76
N GLN A 96 -18.21 3.11 -4.11
CA GLN A 96 -17.70 4.16 -3.23
C GLN A 96 -18.48 4.14 -1.89
N PRO A 97 -17.84 3.77 -0.76
CA PRO A 97 -16.46 3.30 -0.63
C PRO A 97 -16.24 1.88 -1.17
N ARG A 98 -15.02 1.59 -1.64
CA ARG A 98 -14.62 0.23 -2.06
C ARG A 98 -14.50 -0.71 -0.85
N LYS A 99 -14.88 -1.98 -1.04
CA LYS A 99 -14.65 -3.06 -0.07
C LYS A 99 -13.53 -3.97 -0.55
N ILE A 100 -12.67 -4.38 0.38
CA ILE A 100 -11.60 -5.34 0.10
C ILE A 100 -12.23 -6.70 -0.18
N GLY A 101 -11.97 -7.26 -1.37
CA GLY A 101 -12.36 -8.62 -1.72
C GLY A 101 -11.25 -9.63 -1.41
N HIS A 102 -10.04 -9.37 -1.91
CA HIS A 102 -8.90 -10.29 -1.76
C HIS A 102 -7.55 -9.55 -1.80
N PHE A 103 -6.53 -10.14 -1.17
CA PHE A 103 -5.12 -9.76 -1.30
C PHE A 103 -4.24 -11.01 -1.13
N ASN A 104 -3.02 -10.99 -1.67
CA ASN A 104 -2.04 -12.05 -1.45
C ASN A 104 -1.09 -11.65 -0.31
N PRO A 105 -1.10 -12.33 0.84
CA PRO A 105 -0.21 -12.00 1.96
C PRO A 105 1.27 -12.31 1.70
N ASP A 106 1.58 -13.10 0.66
CA ASP A 106 2.94 -13.57 0.38
C ASP A 106 3.59 -12.76 -0.75
N VAL A 107 2.97 -11.68 -1.21
CA VAL A 107 3.46 -10.87 -2.34
C VAL A 107 3.47 -9.40 -1.98
N PHE A 108 4.66 -8.83 -2.00
CA PHE A 108 4.89 -7.40 -1.84
C PHE A 108 5.51 -6.83 -3.09
N ILE A 109 5.13 -5.59 -3.41
CA ILE A 109 5.77 -4.83 -4.49
C ILE A 109 6.61 -3.73 -3.82
N PRO A 110 7.94 -3.78 -3.88
CA PRO A 110 8.77 -2.67 -3.43
C PRO A 110 8.45 -1.41 -4.24
N ILE A 111 8.47 -0.26 -3.58
CA ILE A 111 8.20 1.05 -4.16
C ILE A 111 9.52 1.63 -4.64
N GLY A 112 9.64 1.86 -5.95
CA GLY A 112 10.77 2.56 -6.56
C GLY A 112 10.54 4.07 -6.55
N GLU A 113 10.61 4.69 -7.73
CA GLU A 113 10.37 6.12 -7.89
C GLU A 113 8.95 6.53 -7.46
N VAL A 114 8.83 7.67 -6.78
CA VAL A 114 7.54 8.30 -6.42
C VAL A 114 7.34 9.56 -7.25
N LEU A 115 6.34 9.53 -8.13
CA LEU A 115 5.99 10.64 -9.02
C LEU A 115 4.77 11.39 -8.49
N THR A 116 4.73 12.70 -8.75
CA THR A 116 3.51 13.51 -8.59
C THR A 116 3.15 14.08 -9.95
N THR A 117 1.95 13.76 -10.44
CA THR A 117 1.46 14.31 -11.70
C THR A 117 0.92 15.75 -11.50
N PRO A 118 0.75 16.56 -12.57
CA PRO A 118 0.28 17.94 -12.44
C PRO A 118 -1.09 18.12 -11.76
N ASP A 119 -1.93 17.09 -11.79
CA ASP A 119 -3.22 17.01 -11.09
C ASP A 119 -3.08 16.65 -9.59
N GLY A 120 -1.85 16.48 -9.11
CA GLY A 120 -1.53 16.18 -7.71
C GLY A 120 -1.63 14.71 -7.33
N VAL A 121 -1.96 13.80 -8.26
CA VAL A 121 -1.99 12.36 -7.97
C VAL A 121 -0.56 11.86 -7.76
N VAL A 122 -0.36 11.11 -6.68
CA VAL A 122 0.93 10.51 -6.32
C VAL A 122 0.95 9.06 -6.78
N TRP A 123 1.99 8.70 -7.53
CA TRP A 123 2.21 7.38 -8.10
C TRP A 123 3.50 6.79 -7.57
N GLY A 124 3.49 5.49 -7.26
CA GLY A 124 4.69 4.74 -6.86
C GLY A 124 5.04 3.70 -7.91
N GLU A 125 6.30 3.62 -8.30
CA GLU A 125 6.83 2.61 -9.21
C GLU A 125 6.70 1.22 -8.59
N CYS A 126 6.27 0.25 -9.40
CA CYS A 126 6.16 -1.14 -9.03
C CYS A 126 7.45 -1.89 -9.42
N LEU A 127 8.34 -2.11 -8.46
CA LEU A 127 9.53 -2.94 -8.65
C LEU A 127 9.18 -4.44 -8.65
N PRO A 128 10.10 -5.34 -9.06
CA PRO A 128 9.87 -6.78 -9.00
C PRO A 128 9.40 -7.24 -7.62
N THR A 129 8.40 -8.13 -7.61
CA THR A 129 7.77 -8.61 -6.38
C THR A 129 8.76 -9.36 -5.50
N VAL A 130 8.58 -9.22 -4.19
CA VAL A 130 9.30 -9.98 -3.17
C VAL A 130 8.31 -10.78 -2.31
N ASP A 131 8.76 -11.92 -1.80
CA ASP A 131 7.99 -12.82 -0.93
C ASP A 131 8.13 -12.47 0.55
N THR A 132 9.12 -11.65 0.89
CA THR A 132 9.46 -11.26 2.26
C THR A 132 9.83 -9.79 2.30
N ILE A 133 9.26 -9.07 3.28
CA ILE A 133 9.76 -7.75 3.68
C ILE A 133 10.90 -8.05 4.65
N ARG A 134 12.11 -8.25 4.12
CA ARG A 134 13.27 -8.47 4.98
C ARG A 134 13.61 -7.16 5.71
N PRO A 135 13.72 -7.18 7.05
CA PRO A 135 14.47 -6.16 7.75
C PRO A 135 15.86 -6.08 7.12
N GLY A 136 16.42 -4.88 7.00
CA GLY A 136 17.71 -4.67 6.34
C GLY A 136 18.78 -5.67 6.78
N ALA A 137 19.46 -6.24 5.78
CA ALA A 137 20.84 -6.69 5.94
C ALA A 137 21.74 -5.50 6.27
#